data_AF-A0A811RDT9-F1
#
_entry.id   AF-A0A811RDT9-F1
#
_cell.length_a   1.000
_cell.length_b   1.000
_cell.length_c   1.000
_cell.angle_alpha   90.00
_cell.angle_beta   90.00
_cell.angle_gamma   90.00
#
_symmetry.space_group_name_H-M   'P 1'
#
loop_
_entity.id
_entity.type
_entity.pdbx_description
1 polymer ?
#
loop_
_entity_poly.entity_id
_entity_poly.type
_entity_poly.pdbx_seq_one_letter_code
_entity_poly.pdbx_strand_id
1 'polypeptide(L)'
;MADGIVIAEHGRSIWGSGSSTHVVESYEEEEWECAGLEPFFFDVAEAVADHERRMQIEQENEQEKARLEDLRKQRRQAYDRSRDYDPKQGGRYMTRCFFYDFLQFDVDEESSLGPVRYTDKTQSLTLEGPKRGLVLLDDLFIEIDLKIKDVRQKSAQRGRDRELSKGFVRIKGTGRILEKSLVESKYLATRLSTVEVGCSVVKDGLESLVAIEVLRGEFSGKITACTVHVPHSLLLHDSKLGGKKVGGVKGVIQLLQPVITVGRGDKLIVVIQTSDGVSKRTVEFTRRIRSSDEDVITVGATKMRVKVSWSVMDW
;
A
#
# COMPACT_ATOMS: atom_id res chain seq x y z
N MET A 1 -8.97 47.62 -26.16
CA MET A 1 -10.40 47.49 -26.49
C MET A 1 -10.90 46.25 -25.81
N ALA A 2 -11.85 46.47 -24.88
CA ALA A 2 -12.84 45.54 -24.30
C ALA A 2 -12.35 44.20 -23.71
N ASP A 3 -12.84 43.69 -22.58
CA ASP A 3 -13.72 44.16 -21.48
C ASP A 3 -13.54 43.10 -20.37
N GLY A 4 -13.47 43.48 -19.09
CA GLY A 4 -14.57 43.23 -18.13
C GLY A 4 -14.57 41.77 -17.61
N ILE A 5 -14.53 41.46 -16.31
CA ILE A 5 -15.48 41.89 -15.29
C ILE A 5 -14.90 41.53 -13.90
N VAL A 6 -15.01 42.49 -12.98
CA VAL A 6 -14.85 42.35 -11.53
C VAL A 6 -16.21 41.99 -10.95
N ILE A 7 -16.30 40.96 -10.09
CA ILE A 7 -17.49 40.76 -9.24
C ILE A 7 -17.02 40.72 -7.79
N ALA A 8 -17.50 41.72 -7.05
CA ALA A 8 -17.33 41.91 -5.63
C ALA A 8 -18.32 41.05 -4.84
N GLU A 9 -17.84 40.39 -3.79
CA GLU A 9 -18.67 39.76 -2.76
C GLU A 9 -19.32 40.84 -1.89
N HIS A 10 -20.65 40.84 -1.80
CA HIS A 10 -21.41 41.58 -0.79
C HIS A 10 -21.87 40.63 0.31
N GLY A 11 -21.24 40.75 1.48
CA GLY A 11 -21.72 40.17 2.73
C GLY A 11 -22.91 40.95 3.28
N ARG A 12 -23.93 40.23 3.77
CA ARG A 12 -24.99 40.76 4.63
C ARG A 12 -24.53 40.75 6.09
N SER A 13 -24.85 41.80 6.84
CA SER A 13 -25.16 41.74 8.28
C SER A 13 -25.99 42.95 8.75
N ILE A 14 -27.25 42.62 9.06
CA ILE A 14 -28.28 43.07 10.02
C ILE A 14 -28.00 44.23 11.02
N TRP A 15 -29.13 44.80 11.49
CA TRP A 15 -29.45 45.76 12.59
C TRP A 15 -29.46 47.24 12.16
N GLY A 16 -30.48 48.09 12.37
CA GLY A 16 -31.71 48.06 13.17
C GLY A 16 -31.96 49.47 13.76
N SER A 17 -33.23 49.93 13.77
CA SER A 17 -33.77 51.21 14.33
C SER A 17 -33.49 52.49 13.52
N GLY A 18 -34.40 53.45 13.33
CA GLY A 18 -35.78 53.67 13.76
C GLY A 18 -36.13 55.18 13.68
N SER A 19 -37.41 55.52 13.46
CA SER A 19 -38.03 56.86 13.53
C SER A 19 -37.84 57.80 12.32
N SER A 20 -38.78 58.63 11.87
CA SER A 20 -40.25 58.78 11.92
C SER A 20 -40.49 60.07 11.11
N THR A 21 -41.49 60.11 10.22
CA THR A 21 -42.44 61.24 10.12
C THR A 21 -43.49 61.00 9.04
N HIS A 22 -44.69 61.47 9.39
CA HIS A 22 -45.99 61.33 8.76
C HIS A 22 -46.10 61.80 7.30
N VAL A 23 -46.86 61.04 6.51
CA VAL A 23 -47.83 61.59 5.56
C VAL A 23 -49.14 60.81 5.73
N VAL A 24 -50.21 61.55 5.95
CA VAL A 24 -51.60 61.10 6.10
C VAL A 24 -52.30 61.31 4.75
N GLU A 25 -53.40 60.59 4.53
CA GLU A 25 -54.40 60.68 3.44
C GLU A 25 -54.15 59.69 2.30
N SER A 26 -55.10 58.84 1.90
CA SER A 26 -56.56 58.85 2.06
C SER A 26 -57.09 57.42 1.96
N TYR A 27 -58.18 57.14 2.68
CA TYR A 27 -58.89 55.87 2.65
C TYR A 27 -59.81 55.86 1.42
N GLU A 28 -59.50 55.06 0.42
CA GLU A 28 -60.49 54.52 -0.50
C GLU A 28 -60.68 53.05 -0.13
N GLU A 29 -61.83 52.74 0.46
CA GLU A 29 -62.29 51.36 0.65
C GLU A 29 -62.62 50.79 -0.74
N GLU A 30 -61.62 50.25 -1.42
CA GLU A 30 -61.87 49.29 -2.49
C GLU A 30 -62.35 47.99 -1.84
N GLU A 31 -63.68 47.78 -1.89
CA GLU A 31 -64.31 46.48 -1.66
C GLU A 31 -63.68 45.47 -2.62
N TRP A 32 -62.70 44.71 -2.13
CA TRP A 32 -62.27 43.49 -2.79
C TRP A 32 -63.41 42.49 -2.70
N GLU A 33 -64.19 42.41 -3.77
CA GLU A 33 -65.06 41.29 -4.08
C GLU A 33 -64.20 40.01 -3.95
N CYS A 34 -64.36 39.28 -2.85
CA CYS A 34 -63.78 37.95 -2.65
C CYS A 34 -64.52 36.94 -3.53
N ALA A 35 -64.50 37.16 -4.85
CA ALA A 35 -65.08 36.29 -5.83
C ALA A 35 -64.08 35.17 -6.17
N GLY A 36 -64.26 34.02 -5.52
CA GLY A 36 -63.72 32.75 -6.02
C GLY A 36 -62.43 32.24 -5.39
N LEU A 37 -62.23 32.39 -4.08
CA LEU A 37 -61.31 31.48 -3.40
C LEU A 37 -62.01 30.12 -3.26
N GLU A 38 -61.74 29.20 -4.19
CA GLU A 38 -61.87 27.77 -3.90
C GLU A 38 -61.18 27.51 -2.55
N PRO A 39 -61.80 26.77 -1.62
CA PRO A 39 -61.11 26.43 -0.40
C PRO A 39 -59.90 25.58 -0.81
N PHE A 40 -58.69 26.14 -0.71
CA PHE A 40 -57.45 25.40 -0.79
C PHE A 40 -57.40 24.48 0.43
N PHE A 41 -58.16 23.37 0.38
CA PHE A 41 -58.00 22.27 1.31
C PHE A 41 -56.63 21.67 1.02
N PHE A 42 -55.60 22.21 1.68
CA PHE A 42 -54.40 21.43 1.91
C PHE A 42 -54.86 20.14 2.59
N ASP A 43 -54.60 18.99 1.97
CA ASP A 43 -54.72 17.74 2.70
C ASP A 43 -53.71 17.80 3.84
N VAL A 44 -54.24 18.13 5.03
CA VAL A 44 -53.45 18.32 6.24
C VAL A 44 -52.68 17.03 6.56
N ALA A 45 -53.24 15.86 6.22
CA ALA A 45 -52.56 14.59 6.42
C ALA A 45 -51.37 14.44 5.48
N GLU A 46 -51.50 14.85 4.21
CA GLU A 46 -50.38 14.84 3.25
C GLU A 46 -49.30 15.85 3.63
N ALA A 47 -49.68 17.05 4.06
CA ALA A 47 -48.74 18.08 4.50
C ALA A 47 -47.96 17.67 5.77
N VAL A 48 -48.63 17.00 6.72
CA VAL A 48 -47.99 16.44 7.92
C VAL A 48 -47.07 15.28 7.55
N ALA A 49 -47.50 14.34 6.70
CA ALA A 49 -46.67 13.23 6.26
C ALA A 49 -45.43 13.71 5.47
N ASP A 50 -45.56 14.76 4.65
CA ASP A 50 -44.43 15.34 3.94
C ASP A 50 -43.44 16.04 4.89
N HIS A 51 -43.95 16.76 5.89
CA HIS A 51 -43.13 17.34 6.94
C HIS A 51 -42.37 16.28 7.75
N GLU A 52 -43.04 15.18 8.12
CA GLU A 52 -42.42 14.05 8.83
C GLU A 52 -41.31 13.38 8.00
N ARG A 53 -41.52 13.18 6.69
CA ARG A 53 -40.46 12.65 5.80
C ARG A 53 -39.26 13.58 5.69
N ARG A 54 -39.47 14.90 5.60
CA ARG A 54 -38.37 15.88 5.57
C ARG A 54 -37.57 15.85 6.85
N MET A 55 -38.23 15.78 8.01
CA MET A 55 -37.56 15.67 9.31
C MET A 55 -36.74 14.37 9.42
N GLN A 56 -37.26 13.24 8.91
CA GLN A 56 -36.51 11.97 8.89
C GLN A 56 -35.27 12.03 8.00
N ILE A 57 -35.39 12.58 6.78
CA ILE A 57 -34.25 12.74 5.87
C ILE A 57 -33.19 13.68 6.46
N GLU A 58 -33.61 14.78 7.11
CA GLU A 58 -32.69 15.70 7.78
C GLU A 58 -31.95 15.00 8.93
N GLN A 59 -32.67 14.24 9.75
CA GLN A 59 -32.08 13.47 10.85
C GLN A 59 -31.10 12.39 10.36
N GLU A 60 -31.43 11.68 9.28
CA GLU A 60 -30.53 10.69 8.65
C GLU A 60 -29.28 11.36 8.06
N ASN A 61 -29.43 12.50 7.40
CA ASN A 61 -28.31 13.28 6.86
C ASN A 61 -27.40 13.81 7.97
N GLU A 62 -27.96 14.25 9.10
CA GLU A 62 -27.19 14.67 10.26
C GLU A 62 -26.42 13.50 10.88
N GLN A 63 -27.05 12.33 11.02
CA GLN A 63 -26.39 11.13 11.51
C GLN A 63 -25.25 10.68 10.59
N GLU A 64 -25.46 10.67 9.27
CA GLU A 64 -24.43 10.29 8.30
C GLU A 64 -23.30 11.32 8.27
N LYS A 65 -23.61 12.61 8.37
CA LYS A 65 -22.60 13.67 8.48
C LYS A 65 -21.77 13.54 9.74
N ALA A 66 -22.40 13.26 10.89
CA ALA A 66 -21.70 13.01 12.15
C ALA A 66 -20.80 11.77 12.05
N ARG A 67 -21.29 10.69 11.42
CA ARG A 67 -20.50 9.47 11.17
C ARG A 67 -19.28 9.74 10.30
N LEU A 68 -19.45 10.52 9.22
CA LEU A 68 -18.37 10.93 8.32
C LEU A 68 -17.35 11.83 9.03
N GLU A 69 -17.81 12.74 9.90
CA GLU A 69 -16.93 13.58 10.71
C GLU A 69 -16.12 12.78 11.72
N ASP A 70 -16.74 11.80 12.39
CA ASP A 70 -16.02 10.91 13.30
C ASP A 70 -15.03 10.01 12.56
N LEU A 71 -15.38 9.51 11.37
CA LEU A 71 -14.44 8.79 10.51
C LEU A 71 -13.25 9.68 10.09
N ARG A 72 -13.50 10.95 9.75
CA ARG A 72 -12.44 11.93 9.44
C ARG A 72 -11.55 12.21 10.65
N LYS A 73 -12.11 12.33 11.86
CA LYS A 73 -11.35 12.50 13.10
C LYS A 73 -10.48 11.27 13.38
N GLN A 74 -11.04 10.07 13.27
CA GLN A 74 -10.31 8.82 13.43
C GLN A 74 -9.17 8.70 12.42
N ARG A 75 -9.42 9.01 11.14
CA ARG A 75 -8.39 9.01 10.09
C ARG A 75 -7.27 10.00 10.39
N ARG A 76 -7.60 11.21 10.88
CA ARG A 76 -6.62 12.22 11.29
C ARG A 76 -5.79 11.74 12.48
N GLN A 77 -6.42 11.14 13.49
CA GLN A 77 -5.69 10.60 14.65
C GLN A 77 -4.76 9.45 14.25
N ALA A 78 -5.20 8.55 13.35
CA ALA A 78 -4.36 7.49 12.81
C ALA A 78 -3.17 8.06 12.01
N TYR A 79 -3.41 9.12 11.24
CA TYR A 79 -2.37 9.83 10.50
C TYR A 79 -1.31 10.45 11.42
N ASP A 80 -1.71 11.13 12.49
CA ASP A 80 -0.79 11.75 13.44
C ASP A 80 0.04 10.71 14.21
N ARG A 81 -0.55 9.56 14.56
CA ARG A 81 0.17 8.42 15.17
C ARG A 81 1.18 7.77 14.21
N SER A 82 0.98 7.89 12.91
CA SER A 82 1.80 7.27 11.87
C SER A 82 3.01 8.11 11.47
N ARG A 83 3.22 9.28 12.09
CA ARG A 83 4.37 10.16 11.86
C ARG A 83 5.29 10.11 13.05
N ASP A 84 6.58 10.02 12.77
CA ASP A 84 7.62 10.17 13.78
C ASP A 84 8.63 11.22 13.31
N TYR A 85 9.43 11.71 14.24
CA TYR A 85 10.44 12.73 14.02
C TYR A 85 11.81 12.15 14.32
N ASP A 86 12.71 12.16 13.33
CA ASP A 86 14.10 11.78 13.55
C ASP A 86 14.92 13.04 13.86
N PRO A 87 15.33 13.25 15.12
CA PRO A 87 16.13 14.40 15.49
C PRO A 87 17.54 14.37 14.87
N LYS A 88 18.06 13.22 14.44
CA LYS A 88 19.38 13.12 13.80
C LYS A 88 19.39 13.62 12.36
N GLN A 89 18.25 13.55 11.67
CA GLN A 89 18.11 13.94 10.27
C GLN A 89 17.27 15.20 10.07
N GLY A 90 16.68 15.75 11.14
CA GLY A 90 15.96 17.03 11.11
C GLY A 90 14.65 16.99 10.32
N GLY A 91 13.97 15.83 10.29
CA GLY A 91 12.78 15.61 9.45
C GLY A 91 11.71 14.76 10.10
N ARG A 92 10.45 15.04 9.75
CA ARG A 92 9.30 14.16 10.04
C ARG A 92 9.21 13.11 8.94
N TYR A 93 9.08 11.85 9.30
CA TYR A 93 8.87 10.75 8.37
C TYR A 93 7.62 9.96 8.79
N MET A 94 6.99 9.30 7.82
CA MET A 94 5.88 8.40 8.15
C MET A 94 6.46 7.06 8.53
N THR A 95 6.21 6.61 9.76
CA THR A 95 6.55 5.26 10.20
C THR A 95 5.59 4.22 9.61
N ARG A 96 4.38 4.63 9.17
CA ARG A 96 3.30 3.74 8.70
C ARG A 96 2.51 4.34 7.52
N CYS A 97 2.11 3.52 6.55
CA CYS A 97 1.41 3.94 5.33
C CYS A 97 -0.09 4.18 5.60
N PHE A 98 -0.62 5.38 5.36
CA PHE A 98 -1.93 5.83 5.87
C PHE A 98 -3.10 5.78 4.89
N PHE A 99 -2.86 5.35 3.64
CA PHE A 99 -3.89 5.34 2.60
C PHE A 99 -4.81 4.12 2.63
N TYR A 100 -4.47 3.09 3.42
CA TYR A 100 -5.28 1.88 3.61
C TYR A 100 -6.00 1.88 4.96
N ASP A 101 -7.15 1.20 5.01
CA ASP A 101 -7.88 0.95 6.25
C ASP A 101 -7.10 -0.04 7.13
N PHE A 102 -6.44 0.48 8.17
CA PHE A 102 -5.70 -0.31 9.15
C PHE A 102 -6.57 -1.32 9.92
N LEU A 103 -7.90 -1.28 9.78
CA LEU A 103 -8.79 -2.30 10.34
C LEU A 103 -8.76 -3.62 9.56
N GLN A 104 -8.21 -3.63 8.33
CA GLN A 104 -8.16 -4.82 7.45
C GLN A 104 -6.77 -5.46 7.36
N PHE A 105 -5.71 -4.76 7.78
CA PHE A 105 -4.32 -5.24 7.68
C PHE A 105 -3.51 -4.82 8.92
N ASP A 106 -3.06 -5.79 9.70
CA ASP A 106 -2.23 -5.55 10.89
C ASP A 106 -0.76 -5.33 10.48
N VAL A 107 -0.33 -4.07 10.52
CA VAL A 107 1.04 -3.64 10.18
C VAL A 107 2.01 -3.89 11.33
N ASP A 108 1.50 -4.14 12.55
CA ASP A 108 2.30 -4.49 13.73
C ASP A 108 2.58 -6.00 13.82
N GLU A 109 2.11 -6.80 12.86
CA GLU A 109 2.52 -8.21 12.71
C GLU A 109 4.01 -8.26 12.34
N GLU A 110 4.87 -8.24 13.36
CA GLU A 110 6.30 -8.52 13.21
C GLU A 110 6.45 -9.88 12.51
N SER A 111 7.31 -9.93 11.49
CA SER A 111 7.66 -11.20 10.84
C SER A 111 8.07 -12.21 11.90
N SER A 112 7.32 -13.32 12.01
CA SER A 112 7.63 -14.43 12.92
C SER A 112 8.94 -15.15 12.57
N LEU A 113 9.58 -14.76 11.47
CA LEU A 113 10.87 -15.26 11.04
C LEU A 113 11.98 -14.56 11.81
N GLY A 114 12.81 -15.37 12.47
CA GLY A 114 13.95 -14.88 13.24
C GLY A 114 14.92 -14.00 12.44
N PRO A 115 15.91 -13.41 13.11
CA PRO A 115 16.81 -12.41 12.54
C PRO A 115 17.45 -12.87 11.22
N VAL A 116 17.55 -11.93 10.27
CA VAL A 116 18.17 -12.11 8.95
C VAL A 116 19.44 -12.95 9.06
N ARG A 117 19.48 -14.07 8.36
CA ARG A 117 20.62 -15.00 8.39
C ARG A 117 21.54 -14.76 7.20
N TYR A 118 22.83 -14.74 7.48
CA TYR A 118 23.91 -14.55 6.52
C TYR A 118 23.90 -15.61 5.42
N THR A 119 24.13 -15.21 4.17
CA THR A 119 24.51 -16.12 3.08
C THR A 119 25.93 -15.82 2.61
N ASP A 120 26.71 -16.88 2.43
CA ASP A 120 28.17 -16.86 2.23
C ASP A 120 28.66 -16.12 0.96
N LYS A 121 29.86 -15.52 1.10
CA LYS A 121 30.77 -14.86 0.13
C LYS A 121 30.47 -13.49 -0.45
N THR A 122 29.29 -12.93 -0.28
CA THR A 122 29.02 -11.52 -0.61
C THR A 122 28.37 -10.88 0.60
N GLN A 123 28.85 -9.72 1.05
CA GLN A 123 28.42 -9.01 2.26
C GLN A 123 26.97 -8.46 2.19
N SER A 124 26.05 -9.20 1.55
CA SER A 124 24.68 -8.82 1.28
C SER A 124 23.77 -9.54 2.28
N LEU A 125 22.90 -8.77 2.93
CA LEU A 125 21.85 -9.29 3.82
C LEU A 125 20.59 -9.55 3.00
N THR A 126 19.99 -10.74 3.14
CA THR A 126 18.69 -11.03 2.52
C THR A 126 17.59 -10.39 3.36
N LEU A 127 16.79 -9.51 2.76
CA LEU A 127 15.61 -8.94 3.42
C LEU A 127 14.51 -10.01 3.47
N GLU A 128 14.01 -10.29 4.68
CA GLU A 128 12.96 -11.31 4.91
C GLU A 128 11.53 -10.75 4.72
N GLY A 129 11.41 -9.45 4.42
CA GLY A 129 10.14 -8.79 4.12
C GLY A 129 10.35 -7.45 3.38
N PRO A 130 9.27 -6.85 2.86
CA PRO A 130 7.97 -7.46 2.59
C PRO A 130 8.08 -8.56 1.51
N LYS A 131 7.25 -9.59 1.60
CA LYS A 131 7.28 -10.72 0.66
C LYS A 131 6.64 -10.40 -0.70
N ARG A 132 6.12 -9.18 -0.87
CA ARG A 132 5.38 -8.69 -2.03
C ARG A 132 5.85 -7.29 -2.39
N GLY A 133 5.58 -6.86 -3.62
CA GLY A 133 5.84 -5.48 -4.05
C GLY A 133 5.04 -4.46 -3.25
N LEU A 134 5.60 -3.26 -3.09
CA LEU A 134 4.91 -2.12 -2.50
C LEU A 134 4.49 -1.16 -3.62
N VAL A 135 3.23 -0.72 -3.60
CA VAL A 135 2.72 0.31 -4.52
C VAL A 135 3.19 1.69 -4.03
N LEU A 136 3.92 2.40 -4.87
CA LEU A 136 4.44 3.74 -4.55
C LEU A 136 3.41 4.81 -4.91
N LEU A 137 2.44 5.05 -4.03
CA LEU A 137 1.52 6.19 -4.13
C LEU A 137 2.18 7.49 -3.62
N ASP A 138 3.03 7.36 -2.60
CA ASP A 138 3.74 8.43 -1.93
C ASP A 138 5.21 8.04 -1.68
N ASP A 139 6.00 8.97 -1.15
CA ASP A 139 7.35 8.70 -0.68
C ASP A 139 7.38 7.57 0.37
N LEU A 140 8.11 6.50 0.07
CA LEU A 140 8.31 5.36 0.97
C LEU A 140 9.58 5.57 1.79
N PHE A 141 9.47 5.37 3.10
CA PHE A 141 10.60 5.40 4.03
C PHE A 141 10.88 3.99 4.54
N ILE A 142 12.12 3.52 4.36
CA ILE A 142 12.58 2.22 4.84
C ILE A 142 13.47 2.47 6.04
N GLU A 143 13.01 2.13 7.24
CA GLU A 143 13.87 2.11 8.43
C GLU A 143 14.80 0.89 8.39
N ILE A 144 16.05 1.11 8.76
CA ILE A 144 17.11 0.11 8.82
C ILE A 144 17.67 0.18 10.24
N ASP A 145 17.59 -0.92 10.97
CA ASP A 145 18.18 -1.08 12.30
C ASP A 145 19.08 -2.34 12.32
N LEU A 146 20.32 -2.17 11.85
CA LEU A 146 21.33 -3.23 11.84
C LEU A 146 22.04 -3.30 13.18
N LYS A 147 22.11 -4.51 13.74
CA LYS A 147 22.78 -4.80 15.01
C LYS A 147 23.76 -5.94 14.87
N ILE A 148 24.85 -5.87 15.63
CA ILE A 148 25.82 -6.95 15.78
C ILE A 148 25.49 -7.72 17.06
N LYS A 149 25.32 -9.03 16.90
CA LYS A 149 25.20 -9.97 18.02
C LYS A 149 26.58 -10.38 18.52
N ASP A 150 26.77 -10.31 19.83
CA ASP A 150 27.99 -10.84 20.45
C ASP A 150 27.86 -12.35 20.63
N VAL A 151 28.53 -13.11 19.75
CA VAL A 151 28.51 -14.58 19.75
C VAL A 151 29.22 -15.17 21.00
N ARG A 152 29.97 -14.36 21.76
CA ARG A 152 30.76 -14.83 22.91
C ARG A 152 29.98 -14.88 24.22
N GLN A 153 28.80 -14.28 24.32
CA GLN A 153 27.98 -14.30 25.53
C GLN A 153 26.91 -15.39 25.45
N LYS A 154 27.30 -16.62 25.80
CA LYS A 154 26.38 -17.78 25.99
C LYS A 154 25.80 -17.89 27.41
N SER A 155 26.04 -16.92 28.29
CA SER A 155 25.47 -16.92 29.65
C SER A 155 24.17 -16.11 29.68
N ALA A 156 23.24 -16.53 30.53
CA ALA A 156 21.82 -16.13 30.61
C ALA A 156 21.51 -14.63 30.85
N GLN A 157 22.49 -13.73 30.78
CA GLN A 157 22.26 -12.30 30.66
C GLN A 157 22.18 -11.96 29.17
N ARG A 158 20.98 -11.61 28.69
CA ARG A 158 20.73 -11.10 27.34
C ARG A 158 21.66 -9.90 27.06
N GLY A 159 22.84 -10.17 26.49
CA GLY A 159 23.77 -9.15 26.03
C GLY A 159 23.01 -8.24 25.08
N ARG A 160 23.04 -6.92 25.35
CA ARG A 160 22.34 -5.94 24.52
C ARG A 160 22.99 -5.96 23.13
N ASP A 161 22.24 -6.36 22.12
CA ASP A 161 22.63 -6.26 20.70
C ASP A 161 23.21 -4.85 20.44
N ARG A 162 24.39 -4.77 19.82
CA ARG A 162 25.09 -3.50 19.58
C ARG A 162 24.64 -2.90 18.26
N GLU A 163 24.23 -1.63 18.26
CA GLU A 163 23.89 -0.89 17.04
C GLU A 163 25.10 -0.79 16.09
N LEU A 164 24.90 -1.18 14.84
CA LEU A 164 25.86 -1.04 13.74
C LEU A 164 25.43 0.05 12.75
N SER A 165 24.15 0.12 12.45
CA SER A 165 23.55 1.15 11.59
C SER A 165 22.10 1.34 11.99
N LYS A 166 21.69 2.59 12.27
CA LYS A 166 20.29 2.90 12.47
C LYS A 166 19.91 4.20 11.76
N GLY A 167 18.85 4.15 10.96
CA GLY A 167 18.31 5.30 10.24
C GLY A 167 17.31 4.87 9.18
N PHE A 168 16.89 5.78 8.31
CA PHE A 168 15.95 5.48 7.23
C PHE A 168 16.46 5.90 5.86
N VAL A 169 15.93 5.26 4.84
CA VAL A 169 16.15 5.57 3.43
C VAL A 169 14.82 5.97 2.79
N ARG A 170 14.81 7.06 2.03
CA ARG A 170 13.65 7.50 1.26
C ARG A 170 13.70 7.00 -0.19
N ILE A 171 12.63 6.34 -0.62
CA ILE A 171 12.32 6.05 -2.02
C ILE A 171 11.22 7.02 -2.44
N LYS A 172 11.54 7.91 -3.38
CA LYS A 172 10.58 8.91 -3.87
C LYS A 172 9.45 8.22 -4.65
N GLY A 173 8.20 8.51 -4.29
CA GLY A 173 6.99 8.06 -4.96
C GLY A 173 6.10 9.23 -5.40
N THR A 174 5.99 10.29 -4.58
CA THR A 174 5.10 11.41 -4.88
C THR A 174 5.56 12.18 -6.13
N GLY A 175 4.63 12.40 -7.06
CA GLY A 175 4.87 13.11 -8.32
C GLY A 175 5.86 12.40 -9.25
N ARG A 176 6.12 11.11 -9.02
CA ARG A 176 7.07 10.33 -9.79
C ARG A 176 6.40 9.74 -11.02
N ILE A 177 6.75 10.25 -12.20
CA ILE A 177 6.38 9.64 -13.48
C ILE A 177 7.53 8.73 -13.91
N LEU A 178 7.23 7.44 -14.09
CA LEU A 178 8.19 6.46 -14.59
C LEU A 178 7.95 6.23 -16.07
N GLU A 179 8.95 6.56 -16.91
CA GLU A 179 8.93 6.15 -18.32
C GLU A 179 9.18 4.65 -18.46
N LYS A 180 10.10 4.12 -17.64
CA LYS A 180 10.51 2.70 -17.58
C LYS A 180 10.85 2.28 -16.16
N SER A 181 10.90 0.96 -15.92
CA SER A 181 11.40 0.38 -14.67
C SER A 181 12.87 0.74 -14.45
N LEU A 182 13.26 0.94 -13.20
CA LEU A 182 14.59 1.42 -12.81
C LEU A 182 15.10 0.63 -11.59
N VAL A 183 16.40 0.34 -11.59
CA VAL A 183 17.12 -0.07 -10.39
C VAL A 183 17.75 1.17 -9.78
N GLU A 184 17.52 1.39 -8.48
CA GLU A 184 18.14 2.45 -7.72
C GLU A 184 18.94 1.90 -6.55
N SER A 185 20.06 2.55 -6.26
CA SER A 185 20.77 2.38 -4.99
C SER A 185 20.53 3.60 -4.13
N LYS A 186 20.27 3.36 -2.86
CA LYS A 186 20.24 4.38 -1.81
C LYS A 186 21.27 4.03 -0.76
N TYR A 187 21.79 5.03 -0.06
CA TYR A 187 22.85 4.84 0.91
C TYR A 187 22.44 5.43 2.25
N LEU A 188 22.64 4.65 3.31
CA LEU A 188 22.53 5.09 4.69
C LEU A 188 23.93 5.05 5.31
N ALA A 189 24.58 6.21 5.34
CA ALA A 189 25.86 6.38 6.03
C ALA A 189 25.61 6.68 7.51
N THR A 190 26.11 5.82 8.39
CA THR A 190 26.09 6.01 9.85
C THR A 190 27.51 6.00 10.40
N ARG A 191 27.68 6.28 11.69
CA ARG A 191 29.00 6.38 12.32
C ARG A 191 29.86 5.12 12.17
N LEU A 192 29.23 3.94 12.16
CA LEU A 192 29.95 2.65 12.20
C LEU A 192 29.88 1.86 10.89
N SER A 193 29.02 2.26 9.95
CA SER A 193 28.87 1.58 8.65
C SER A 193 28.13 2.44 7.63
N THR A 194 28.35 2.13 6.35
CA THR A 194 27.52 2.61 5.24
C THR A 194 26.75 1.42 4.69
N VAL A 195 25.42 1.51 4.70
CA VAL A 195 24.52 0.48 4.15
C VAL A 195 24.04 0.95 2.79
N GLU A 196 24.25 0.14 1.76
CA GLU A 196 23.60 0.32 0.46
C GLU A 196 22.27 -0.46 0.46
N VAL A 197 21.21 0.21 0.05
CA VAL A 197 19.90 -0.38 -0.21
C VAL A 197 19.64 -0.31 -1.70
N GLY A 198 19.77 -1.46 -2.35
CA GLY A 198 19.32 -1.65 -3.73
C GLY A 198 17.82 -1.90 -3.75
N CYS A 199 17.09 -1.11 -4.54
CA CYS A 199 15.67 -1.33 -4.79
C CYS A 199 15.36 -1.27 -6.29
N SER A 200 14.29 -1.96 -6.67
CA SER A 200 13.81 -1.96 -8.04
C SER A 200 12.43 -1.33 -8.08
N VAL A 201 12.32 -0.26 -8.85
CA VAL A 201 11.07 0.47 -9.03
C VAL A 201 10.48 0.07 -10.37
N VAL A 202 9.36 -0.64 -10.32
CA VAL A 202 8.74 -1.26 -11.49
C VAL A 202 7.57 -0.41 -11.97
N LYS A 203 7.60 -0.02 -13.25
CA LYS A 203 6.47 0.66 -13.89
C LYS A 203 5.35 -0.33 -14.22
N ASP A 204 4.10 0.04 -13.96
CA ASP A 204 2.91 -0.76 -14.27
C ASP A 204 3.03 -2.20 -13.74
N GLY A 205 3.48 -2.33 -12.50
CA GLY A 205 3.83 -3.62 -11.90
C GLY A 205 2.62 -4.54 -11.73
N LEU A 206 2.88 -5.83 -11.96
CA LEU A 206 1.97 -6.94 -11.78
C LEU A 206 2.53 -7.81 -10.68
N GLU A 207 1.66 -8.26 -9.80
CA GLU A 207 2.03 -9.29 -8.84
C GLU A 207 2.04 -10.64 -9.55
N SER A 208 3.15 -11.36 -9.45
CA SER A 208 3.31 -12.71 -9.98
C SER A 208 3.59 -13.68 -8.85
N LEU A 209 2.68 -14.62 -8.65
CA LEU A 209 2.79 -15.68 -7.64
C LEU A 209 3.33 -16.94 -8.31
N VAL A 210 4.53 -17.35 -7.91
CA VAL A 210 5.21 -18.56 -8.38
C VAL A 210 4.90 -19.73 -7.45
N ALA A 211 4.50 -20.86 -8.03
CA ALA A 211 4.37 -22.13 -7.34
C ALA A 211 5.08 -23.23 -8.13
N ILE A 212 5.79 -24.13 -7.43
CA ILE A 212 6.57 -25.19 -8.07
C ILE A 212 6.22 -26.55 -7.46
N GLU A 213 5.88 -27.48 -8.34
CA GLU A 213 5.42 -28.83 -8.01
C GLU A 213 6.35 -29.88 -8.64
N VAL A 214 6.96 -30.74 -7.83
CA VAL A 214 7.76 -31.88 -8.27
C VAL A 214 6.81 -33.01 -8.68
N LEU A 215 6.80 -33.32 -9.97
CA LEU A 215 5.99 -34.37 -10.57
C LEU A 215 6.67 -35.74 -10.49
N ARG A 216 8.01 -35.77 -10.57
CA ARG A 216 8.83 -37.00 -10.48
C ARG A 216 10.23 -36.68 -9.99
N GLY A 217 10.77 -37.53 -9.12
CA GLY A 217 12.11 -37.37 -8.54
C GLY A 217 12.09 -36.56 -7.25
N GLU A 218 13.28 -36.12 -6.82
CA GLU A 218 13.45 -35.22 -5.67
C GLU A 218 14.38 -34.08 -6.09
N PHE A 219 13.94 -32.84 -5.84
CA PHE A 219 14.73 -31.66 -6.14
C PHE A 219 15.65 -31.30 -4.97
N SER A 220 16.93 -31.13 -5.26
CA SER A 220 17.90 -30.48 -4.38
C SER A 220 18.66 -29.44 -5.18
N GLY A 221 18.57 -28.18 -4.78
CA GLY A 221 19.21 -27.08 -5.49
C GLY A 221 18.70 -25.70 -5.10
N LYS A 222 18.94 -24.75 -6.01
CA LYS A 222 18.60 -23.34 -5.87
C LYS A 222 17.60 -22.94 -6.96
N ILE A 223 16.60 -22.16 -6.57
CA ILE A 223 15.62 -21.56 -7.48
C ILE A 223 15.67 -20.06 -7.28
N THR A 224 15.91 -19.32 -8.35
CA THR A 224 15.88 -17.87 -8.34
C THR A 224 14.96 -17.33 -9.41
N ALA A 225 14.58 -16.07 -9.29
CA ALA A 225 13.83 -15.39 -10.33
C ALA A 225 14.19 -13.92 -10.45
N CYS A 226 14.08 -13.39 -11.66
CA CYS A 226 14.29 -12.00 -11.99
C CYS A 226 13.37 -11.58 -13.13
N THR A 227 13.42 -10.31 -13.51
CA THR A 227 12.79 -9.84 -14.74
C THR A 227 13.86 -9.40 -15.74
N VAL A 228 13.48 -9.21 -17.01
CA VAL A 228 14.43 -8.77 -18.05
C VAL A 228 14.96 -7.37 -17.73
N HIS A 229 14.06 -6.46 -17.34
CA HIS A 229 14.40 -5.06 -17.09
C HIS A 229 14.89 -4.81 -15.65
N VAL A 230 14.69 -5.78 -14.76
CA VAL A 230 15.14 -5.73 -13.37
C VAL A 230 15.90 -7.03 -13.05
N PRO A 231 17.22 -7.09 -13.34
CA PRO A 231 17.99 -8.32 -13.24
C PRO A 231 18.40 -8.68 -11.80
N HIS A 232 17.83 -8.05 -10.77
CA HIS A 232 18.06 -8.42 -9.39
C HIS A 232 17.41 -9.79 -9.13
N SER A 233 18.25 -10.82 -9.05
CA SER A 233 17.82 -12.20 -8.87
C SER A 233 17.37 -12.46 -7.44
N LEU A 234 16.05 -12.57 -7.24
CA LEU A 234 15.43 -12.97 -5.99
C LEU A 234 15.62 -14.47 -5.73
N LEU A 235 15.90 -14.83 -4.48
CA LEU A 235 16.03 -16.22 -4.07
C LEU A 235 14.66 -16.78 -3.67
N LEU A 236 14.10 -17.65 -4.50
CA LEU A 236 12.82 -18.28 -4.20
C LEU A 236 13.01 -19.53 -3.35
N HIS A 237 14.07 -20.32 -3.57
CA HIS A 237 14.34 -21.54 -2.80
C HIS A 237 15.84 -21.84 -2.77
N ASP A 238 16.32 -22.33 -1.63
CA ASP A 238 17.62 -22.97 -1.49
C ASP A 238 17.49 -24.17 -0.56
N SER A 239 17.80 -25.38 -1.08
CA SER A 239 17.73 -26.61 -0.29
C SER A 239 18.67 -26.62 0.92
N LYS A 240 19.70 -25.76 0.96
CA LYS A 240 20.60 -25.61 2.11
C LYS A 240 20.01 -24.75 3.24
N LEU A 241 19.06 -23.87 2.92
CA LEU A 241 18.44 -22.96 3.90
C LEU A 241 17.14 -23.54 4.51
N GLY A 242 16.60 -24.61 3.93
CA GLY A 242 15.35 -25.23 4.37
C GLY A 242 15.45 -25.89 5.76
N GLY A 243 14.68 -25.38 6.72
CA GLY A 243 14.43 -26.06 7.99
C GLY A 243 13.58 -27.34 7.82
N LYS A 244 13.54 -28.16 8.87
CA LYS A 244 12.86 -29.46 8.95
C LYS A 244 11.44 -29.37 8.34
N LYS A 245 11.15 -30.21 7.32
CA LYS A 245 9.85 -30.27 6.60
C LYS A 245 8.68 -30.33 7.61
N VAL A 246 7.99 -29.21 7.84
CA VAL A 246 6.71 -29.20 8.57
C VAL A 246 5.63 -29.44 7.52
N GLY A 247 5.04 -30.65 7.54
CA GLY A 247 3.69 -30.93 7.02
C GLY A 247 3.30 -30.39 5.64
N GLY A 248 4.23 -30.29 4.68
CA GLY A 248 3.92 -29.81 3.33
C GLY A 248 3.16 -30.85 2.49
N VAL A 249 2.31 -30.36 1.57
CA VAL A 249 1.70 -31.18 0.52
C VAL A 249 2.81 -31.90 -0.26
N LYS A 250 2.75 -33.23 -0.31
CA LYS A 250 3.75 -34.08 -0.96
C LYS A 250 3.95 -33.60 -2.40
N GLY A 251 5.16 -33.14 -2.72
CA GLY A 251 5.54 -32.68 -4.06
C GLY A 251 5.62 -31.16 -4.26
N VAL A 252 5.07 -30.31 -3.38
CA VAL A 252 5.18 -28.85 -3.54
C VAL A 252 6.47 -28.34 -2.90
N ILE A 253 7.24 -27.53 -3.62
CA ILE A 253 8.46 -26.89 -3.10
C ILE A 253 8.06 -25.65 -2.30
N GLN A 254 8.45 -25.60 -1.03
CA GLN A 254 8.29 -24.40 -0.21
C GLN A 254 9.27 -23.31 -0.68
N LEU A 255 8.72 -22.15 -1.07
CA LEU A 255 9.48 -20.98 -1.47
C LEU A 255 9.61 -19.99 -0.31
N LEU A 256 10.79 -19.38 -0.16
CA LEU A 256 11.08 -18.30 0.78
C LEU A 256 10.29 -17.05 0.42
N GLN A 257 10.31 -16.72 -0.88
CA GLN A 257 9.58 -15.61 -1.47
C GLN A 257 8.85 -16.11 -2.73
N PRO A 258 7.53 -16.35 -2.67
CA PRO A 258 6.79 -16.84 -3.82
C PRO A 258 6.26 -15.71 -4.73
N VAL A 259 6.26 -14.45 -4.27
CA VAL A 259 5.68 -13.32 -4.99
C VAL A 259 6.75 -12.39 -5.54
N ILE A 260 6.62 -12.03 -6.82
CA ILE A 260 7.56 -11.21 -7.57
C ILE A 260 6.79 -10.14 -8.34
N THR A 261 7.29 -8.90 -8.33
CA THR A 261 6.73 -7.80 -9.13
C THR A 261 7.32 -7.80 -10.53
N VAL A 262 6.47 -7.83 -11.56
CA VAL A 262 6.89 -7.84 -12.97
C VAL A 262 6.25 -6.68 -13.70
N GLY A 263 7.03 -5.91 -14.46
CA GLY A 263 6.49 -4.78 -15.21
C GLY A 263 5.54 -5.25 -16.31
N ARG A 264 4.52 -4.44 -16.62
CA ARG A 264 3.64 -4.72 -17.77
C ARG A 264 4.46 -4.85 -19.06
N GLY A 265 4.31 -5.97 -19.76
CA GLY A 265 5.06 -6.28 -20.98
C GLY A 265 6.48 -6.83 -20.75
N ASP A 266 6.92 -6.91 -19.49
CA ASP A 266 8.16 -7.58 -19.11
C ASP A 266 7.97 -9.10 -18.95
N LYS A 267 9.07 -9.84 -18.88
CA LYS A 267 9.04 -11.29 -18.63
C LYS A 267 9.55 -11.61 -17.23
N LEU A 268 8.88 -12.55 -16.58
CA LEU A 268 9.41 -13.24 -15.41
C LEU A 268 10.32 -14.38 -15.88
N ILE A 269 11.54 -14.39 -15.39
CA ILE A 269 12.54 -15.43 -15.66
C ILE A 269 12.74 -16.22 -14.38
N VAL A 270 12.43 -17.51 -14.39
CA VAL A 270 12.70 -18.42 -13.27
C VAL A 270 13.85 -19.34 -13.65
N VAL A 271 14.88 -19.36 -12.81
CA VAL A 271 16.10 -20.15 -13.01
C VAL A 271 16.18 -21.21 -11.93
N ILE A 272 16.30 -22.47 -12.36
CA ILE A 272 16.33 -23.64 -11.48
C ILE A 272 17.64 -24.37 -11.73
N GLN A 273 18.44 -24.52 -10.67
CA GLN A 273 19.76 -25.13 -10.73
C GLN A 273 19.90 -26.19 -9.64
N THR A 274 20.45 -27.35 -9.99
CA THR A 274 20.74 -28.44 -9.03
C THR A 274 21.90 -28.10 -8.11
N SER A 275 21.95 -28.72 -6.93
CA SER A 275 22.98 -28.47 -5.90
C SER A 275 24.41 -28.76 -6.38
N ASP A 276 24.59 -29.71 -7.29
CA ASP A 276 25.88 -30.03 -7.94
C ASP A 276 26.30 -28.97 -8.99
N GLY A 277 25.40 -28.04 -9.33
CA GLY A 277 25.60 -27.01 -10.33
C GLY A 277 25.55 -27.50 -11.78
N VAL A 278 25.41 -28.81 -12.02
CA VAL A 278 25.55 -29.45 -13.34
C VAL A 278 24.32 -29.18 -14.21
N SER A 279 23.13 -29.29 -13.65
CA SER A 279 21.88 -29.08 -14.37
C SER A 279 21.29 -27.71 -14.05
N LYS A 280 21.00 -26.93 -15.10
CA LYS A 280 20.35 -25.63 -15.01
C LYS A 280 19.26 -25.52 -16.07
N ARG A 281 18.09 -25.03 -15.70
CA ARG A 281 17.02 -24.66 -16.62
C ARG A 281 16.50 -23.27 -16.31
N THR A 282 16.08 -22.60 -17.38
CA THR A 282 15.44 -21.29 -17.33
C THR A 282 14.08 -21.42 -17.99
N VAL A 283 13.05 -20.91 -17.34
CA VAL A 283 11.71 -20.76 -17.91
C VAL A 283 11.32 -19.30 -17.91
N GLU A 284 10.62 -18.88 -18.95
CA GLU A 284 10.18 -17.51 -19.14
C GLU A 284 8.66 -17.45 -19.17
N PHE A 285 8.09 -16.55 -18.38
CA PHE A 285 6.67 -16.27 -18.39
C PHE A 285 6.44 -14.81 -18.76
N THR A 286 5.43 -14.57 -19.58
CA THR A 286 4.96 -13.24 -19.93
C THR A 286 3.48 -13.25 -19.69
N ARG A 287 2.96 -12.32 -18.90
CA ARG A 287 1.51 -12.23 -18.69
C ARG A 287 0.82 -12.07 -20.04
N ARG A 288 0.11 -13.11 -20.46
CA ARG A 288 -0.79 -13.10 -21.61
C ARG A 288 -2.18 -12.65 -21.14
N ILE A 289 -3.19 -12.71 -22.01
CA ILE A 289 -4.59 -12.41 -21.66
C ILE A 289 -5.07 -13.26 -20.46
N ARG A 290 -4.44 -14.42 -20.22
CA ARG A 290 -4.73 -15.32 -19.10
C ARG A 290 -4.21 -14.80 -17.76
N SER A 291 -4.94 -15.11 -16.69
CA SER A 291 -4.55 -14.85 -15.30
C SER A 291 -3.48 -15.81 -14.77
N SER A 292 -3.13 -16.88 -15.49
CA SER A 292 -2.10 -17.83 -15.08
C SER A 292 -1.39 -18.47 -16.27
N ASP A 293 -0.10 -18.75 -16.10
CA ASP A 293 0.73 -19.51 -17.04
C ASP A 293 1.39 -20.69 -16.30
N GLU A 294 1.70 -21.78 -17.02
CA GLU A 294 2.46 -22.90 -16.47
C GLU A 294 3.39 -23.52 -17.51
N ASP A 295 4.47 -24.12 -17.03
CA ASP A 295 5.40 -24.90 -17.84
C ASP A 295 5.87 -26.15 -17.09
N VAL A 296 6.11 -27.24 -17.82
CA VAL A 296 6.59 -28.51 -17.28
C VAL A 296 7.99 -28.76 -17.81
N ILE A 297 8.96 -28.76 -16.90
CA ILE A 297 10.37 -28.90 -17.23
C ILE A 297 11.00 -30.12 -16.56
N THR A 298 12.18 -30.48 -17.06
CA THR A 298 13.06 -31.48 -16.44
C THR A 298 14.43 -30.87 -16.16
N VAL A 299 14.89 -30.98 -14.91
CA VAL A 299 16.18 -30.49 -14.42
C VAL A 299 16.90 -31.66 -13.74
N GLY A 300 18.03 -32.11 -14.30
CA GLY A 300 18.67 -33.36 -13.90
C GLY A 300 17.70 -34.53 -14.01
N ALA A 301 17.54 -35.29 -12.92
CA ALA A 301 16.58 -36.40 -12.84
C ALA A 301 15.16 -35.97 -12.39
N THR A 302 14.93 -34.68 -12.14
CA THR A 302 13.67 -34.20 -11.57
C THR A 302 12.78 -33.60 -12.64
N LYS A 303 11.53 -34.07 -12.73
CA LYS A 303 10.47 -33.46 -13.54
C LYS A 303 9.59 -32.61 -12.63
N MET A 304 9.35 -31.36 -13.00
CA MET A 304 8.59 -30.42 -12.19
C MET A 304 7.71 -29.51 -13.06
N ARG A 305 6.68 -28.95 -12.46
CA ARG A 305 5.79 -27.95 -13.04
C ARG A 305 5.99 -26.62 -12.32
N VAL A 306 6.18 -25.56 -13.09
CA VAL A 306 6.26 -24.19 -12.61
C VAL A 306 4.96 -23.50 -13.01
N LYS A 307 4.22 -22.97 -12.05
CA LYS A 307 2.98 -22.21 -12.26
C LYS A 307 3.21 -20.76 -11.86
N VAL A 308 2.66 -19.84 -12.63
CA VAL A 308 2.66 -18.41 -12.34
C VAL A 308 1.23 -17.92 -12.41
N SER A 309 0.75 -17.32 -11.33
CA SER A 309 -0.53 -16.60 -11.33
C SER A 309 -0.26 -15.11 -11.31
N TRP A 310 -1.01 -14.35 -12.10
CA TRP A 310 -0.85 -12.92 -12.29
C TRP A 310 -2.04 -12.17 -11.71
N SER A 311 -1.77 -11.19 -10.86
CA SER A 311 -2.76 -10.19 -10.46
C SER A 311 -2.24 -8.79 -10.74
N VAL A 312 -3.17 -7.88 -11.02
CA VAL A 312 -2.85 -6.46 -10.99
C VAL A 312 -2.58 -6.10 -9.53
N MET A 313 -1.60 -5.24 -9.28
CA MET A 313 -1.50 -4.65 -7.96
C MET A 313 -2.68 -3.69 -7.82
N ASP A 314 -3.69 -4.11 -7.08
CA ASP A 314 -4.86 -3.29 -6.77
C ASP A 314 -4.43 -2.13 -5.85
N TRP A 315 -5.08 -0.97 -6.05
CA TRP A 315 -4.86 0.28 -5.33
C TRP A 315 -6.15 0.74 -4.67
#